data_AF-A0A6H1RHL6-F1
#
_entry.id   AF-A0A6H1RHL6-F1
#
_cell.length_a   1.000
_cell.length_b   1.000
_cell.length_c   1.000
_cell.angle_alpha   90.00
_cell.angle_beta   90.00
_cell.angle_gamma   90.00
#
_symmetry.space_group_name_H-M   'P 1'
#
loop_
_entity.id
_entity.type
_entity.pdbx_description
1 polymer ?
#
loop_
_entity_poly.entity_id
_entity_poly.type
_entity_poly.pdbx_seq_one_letter_code
_entity_poly.pdbx_strand_id
1 'polypeptide(L)'
;MSVTDRDTALPGTQQQDFTDALDQVLFHMGSALDEEQTAVVAAHLERGNVLPAAEAMASIGAARRRRMSREDRVLLRLVIETYDGDLTDIDRLDSQAVLDAPTVRIKAPRFLGLA
;
A
#
# COMPACT_ATOMS: atom_id res chain seq x y z
N MET A 1 5.03 38.81 24.44
CA MET A 1 4.29 37.53 24.43
C MET A 1 4.90 36.69 23.32
N SER A 2 5.76 35.73 23.69
CA SER A 2 6.39 34.80 22.75
C SER A 2 5.47 33.61 22.53
N VAL A 3 5.19 33.31 21.26
CA VAL A 3 4.69 32.01 20.82
C VAL A 3 5.81 31.40 19.97
N THR A 4 6.82 30.86 20.65
CA THR A 4 7.54 29.66 20.18
C THR A 4 6.48 28.54 20.13
N ASP A 5 6.46 27.61 19.19
CA ASP A 5 7.56 26.92 18.54
C ASP A 5 6.93 26.26 17.30
N ARG A 6 7.49 26.51 16.11
CA ARG A 6 7.10 25.77 14.91
C ARG A 6 7.98 24.53 14.92
N ASP A 7 7.54 23.54 15.70
CA ASP A 7 8.19 22.24 15.82
C ASP A 7 8.54 21.76 14.42
N THR A 8 9.84 21.80 14.17
CA THR A 8 10.45 21.35 12.94
C THR A 8 10.40 19.84 13.03
N ALA A 9 9.38 19.22 12.43
CA ALA A 9 9.36 17.78 12.26
C ALA A 9 10.67 17.39 11.58
N LEU A 10 11.58 16.82 12.36
CA LEU A 10 12.86 16.33 11.87
C LEU A 10 12.53 15.29 10.79
N PRO A 11 13.10 15.38 9.58
CA PRO A 11 12.81 14.44 8.50
C PRO A 11 13.10 12.97 8.86
N GLY A 12 13.85 12.72 9.95
CA GLY A 12 14.15 11.39 10.47
C GLY A 12 12.99 10.66 11.16
N THR A 13 12.01 11.35 11.76
CA THR A 13 10.90 10.65 12.44
C THR A 13 9.92 10.05 11.43
N GLN A 14 9.55 10.83 10.42
CA GLN A 14 8.61 10.38 9.38
C GLN A 14 9.18 9.22 8.56
N GLN A 15 10.48 9.22 8.27
CA GLN A 15 11.14 8.15 7.53
C GLN A 15 11.20 6.84 8.34
N GLN A 16 11.38 6.93 9.66
CA GLN A 16 11.32 5.76 10.55
C GLN A 16 9.89 5.22 10.65
N ASP A 17 8.89 6.09 10.81
CA ASP A 17 7.47 5.71 10.86
C ASP A 17 7.06 4.96 9.57
N PHE A 18 7.53 5.42 8.40
CA PHE A 18 7.28 4.72 7.14
C PHE A 18 8.06 3.41 7.01
N THR A 19 9.27 3.33 7.54
CA THR A 19 10.06 2.09 7.52
C THR A 19 9.35 1.00 8.32
N ASP A 20 8.89 1.33 9.53
CA ASP A 20 8.16 0.40 10.40
C ASP A 20 6.82 -0.02 9.77
N ALA A 21 6.10 0.93 9.17
CA ALA A 21 4.83 0.64 8.50
C ALA A 21 5.04 -0.25 7.26
N LEU A 22 6.11 -0.04 6.49
CA LEU A 22 6.46 -0.91 5.36
C LEU A 22 6.93 -2.29 5.82
N ASP A 23 7.64 -2.41 6.93
CA ASP A 23 8.00 -3.72 7.50
C ASP A 23 6.74 -4.53 7.87
N GLN A 24 5.70 -3.87 8.37
CA GLN A 24 4.41 -4.50 8.60
C GLN A 24 3.73 -4.96 7.29
N VAL A 25 3.81 -4.16 6.21
CA VAL A 25 3.32 -4.57 4.88
C VAL A 25 4.10 -5.77 4.36
N LEU A 26 5.43 -5.77 4.52
CA LEU A 26 6.29 -6.88 4.14
C LEU A 26 5.87 -8.18 4.86
N PHE A 27 5.61 -8.07 6.16
CA PHE A 27 5.11 -9.18 6.97
C PHE A 27 3.75 -9.70 6.45
N HIS A 28 2.81 -8.82 6.13
CA HIS A 28 1.51 -9.20 5.54
C HIS A 28 1.67 -9.90 4.17
N MET A 29 2.68 -9.51 3.39
CA MET A 29 3.02 -10.15 2.12
C MET A 29 3.77 -11.49 2.28
N GLY A 30 4.22 -11.85 3.49
CA GLY A 30 5.25 -12.88 3.73
C GLY A 30 5.01 -14.28 3.16
N SER A 31 3.77 -14.73 2.98
CA SER A 31 3.49 -16.03 2.32
C SER A 31 3.45 -15.95 0.78
N ALA A 32 3.48 -14.75 0.24
CA ALA A 32 3.36 -14.46 -1.18
C ALA A 32 4.70 -14.10 -1.85
N LEU A 33 5.72 -13.78 -1.06
CA LEU A 33 7.07 -13.46 -1.50
C LEU A 33 7.93 -14.73 -1.51
N ASP A 34 8.83 -14.84 -2.49
CA ASP A 34 9.96 -15.76 -2.35
C ASP A 34 11.07 -15.10 -1.50
N GLU A 35 12.05 -15.91 -1.08
CA GLU A 35 13.15 -15.45 -0.23
C GLU A 35 13.96 -14.33 -0.89
N GLU A 36 14.13 -14.39 -2.22
CA GLU A 36 14.85 -13.37 -2.99
C GLU A 36 14.11 -12.02 -2.97
N GLN A 37 12.80 -12.03 -3.25
CA GLN A 37 11.97 -10.83 -3.20
C GLN A 37 11.90 -10.24 -1.78
N THR A 38 11.78 -11.09 -0.77
CA THR A 38 11.77 -10.67 0.64
C THR A 38 13.09 -10.01 1.01
N ALA A 39 14.23 -10.60 0.61
CA ALA A 39 15.55 -10.07 0.89
C ALA A 39 15.81 -8.72 0.21
N VAL A 40 15.35 -8.54 -1.03
CA VAL A 40 15.48 -7.25 -1.74
C VAL A 40 14.74 -6.15 -1.00
N VAL A 41 13.48 -6.40 -0.63
CA VAL A 41 12.66 -5.40 0.06
C VAL A 41 13.21 -5.10 1.46
N ALA A 42 13.59 -6.12 2.22
CA ALA A 42 14.23 -5.96 3.53
C ALA A 42 15.54 -5.14 3.43
N ALA A 43 16.38 -5.41 2.43
CA ALA A 43 17.62 -4.64 2.22
C ALA A 43 17.37 -3.16 1.91
N HIS A 44 16.25 -2.82 1.28
CA HIS A 44 15.85 -1.42 1.10
C HIS A 44 15.43 -0.77 2.43
N LEU A 45 14.64 -1.48 3.24
CA LEU A 45 14.20 -0.99 4.56
C LEU A 45 15.37 -0.80 5.53
N GLU A 46 16.30 -1.75 5.60
CA GLU A 46 17.51 -1.66 6.44
C GLU A 46 18.39 -0.45 6.09
N ARG A 47 18.36 -0.01 4.83
CA ARG A 47 19.09 1.17 4.35
C ARG A 47 18.30 2.48 4.49
N GLY A 48 17.08 2.42 5.02
CA GLY A 48 16.15 3.55 5.09
C GLY A 48 15.59 3.98 3.74
N ASN A 49 15.71 3.16 2.69
CA ASN A 49 15.23 3.46 1.34
C ASN A 49 13.74 3.12 1.22
N VAL A 50 12.90 3.90 1.89
CA VAL A 50 11.45 3.70 1.97
C VAL A 50 10.74 3.74 0.61
N LEU A 51 11.11 4.65 -0.29
CA LEU A 51 10.50 4.72 -1.62
C LEU A 51 10.81 3.45 -2.46
N PRO A 52 12.08 3.05 -2.66
CA PRO A 52 12.39 1.80 -3.36
C PRO A 52 11.75 0.56 -2.75
N ALA A 53 11.61 0.51 -1.42
CA ALA A 53 10.91 -0.59 -0.75
C ALA A 53 9.41 -0.60 -1.11
N ALA A 54 8.75 0.56 -1.04
CA ALA A 54 7.32 0.68 -1.36
C ALA A 54 7.03 0.36 -2.83
N GLU A 55 7.85 0.86 -3.77
CA GLU A 55 7.72 0.56 -5.20
C GLU A 55 7.92 -0.94 -5.47
N ALA A 56 8.92 -1.56 -4.85
CA ALA A 56 9.15 -3.00 -4.99
C ALA A 56 7.94 -3.81 -4.47
N MET A 57 7.39 -3.45 -3.30
CA MET A 57 6.19 -4.11 -2.76
C MET A 57 4.97 -3.95 -3.70
N ALA A 58 4.73 -2.74 -4.21
CA ALA A 58 3.65 -2.47 -5.16
C ALA A 58 3.82 -3.29 -6.44
N SER A 59 5.02 -3.32 -7.00
CA SER A 59 5.32 -4.07 -8.23
C SER A 59 5.12 -5.57 -8.05
N ILE A 60 5.62 -6.13 -6.94
CA ILE A 60 5.45 -7.55 -6.62
C ILE A 60 3.96 -7.89 -6.44
N GLY A 61 3.22 -7.04 -5.70
CA GLY A 61 1.78 -7.20 -5.51
C GLY A 61 1.02 -7.20 -6.84
N ALA A 62 1.33 -6.25 -7.72
CA ALA A 62 0.71 -6.09 -9.03
C ALA A 62 1.02 -7.27 -9.98
N ALA A 63 2.28 -7.72 -10.01
CA ALA A 63 2.75 -8.80 -10.87
C ALA A 63 2.12 -10.15 -10.50
N ARG A 64 1.99 -10.42 -9.19
CA ARG A 64 1.42 -11.69 -8.69
C ARG A 64 -0.13 -11.68 -8.67
N ARG A 65 -0.78 -10.57 -9.06
CA ARG A 65 -2.23 -10.33 -8.97
C ARG A 65 -2.80 -10.69 -7.58
N ARG A 66 -2.10 -10.29 -6.52
CA ARG A 66 -2.43 -10.74 -5.17
C ARG A 66 -3.38 -9.77 -4.47
N ARG A 67 -4.19 -10.35 -3.58
CA ARG A 67 -5.05 -9.60 -2.66
C ARG A 67 -4.19 -9.04 -1.53
N MET A 68 -3.66 -7.83 -1.73
CA MET A 68 -3.23 -6.99 -0.62
C MET A 68 -4.45 -6.44 0.12
N SER A 69 -4.32 -6.14 1.41
CA SER A 69 -5.39 -5.45 2.12
C SER A 69 -5.56 -4.03 1.58
N ARG A 70 -6.72 -3.42 1.81
CA ARG A 70 -6.94 -2.01 1.46
C ARG A 70 -5.98 -1.09 2.23
N GLU A 71 -5.68 -1.44 3.48
CA GLU A 71 -4.80 -0.68 4.37
C GLU A 71 -3.36 -0.68 3.84
N ASP A 72 -2.84 -1.85 3.46
CA ASP A 72 -1.49 -1.95 2.88
C ASP A 72 -1.38 -1.15 1.58
N ARG A 73 -2.40 -1.21 0.70
CA ARG A 73 -2.41 -0.44 -0.55
C ARG A 73 -2.44 1.07 -0.32
N VAL A 74 -3.26 1.53 0.62
CA VAL A 74 -3.34 2.95 0.98
C VAL A 74 -2.00 3.44 1.56
N LEU A 75 -1.36 2.62 2.40
CA LEU A 75 -0.05 2.94 2.96
C LEU A 75 1.03 3.01 1.86
N LEU A 76 1.09 2.02 0.96
CA LEU A 76 2.03 2.06 -0.18
C LEU A 76 1.81 3.30 -1.05
N ARG A 77 0.57 3.63 -1.38
CA ARG A 77 0.23 4.86 -2.12
C ARG A 77 0.74 6.09 -1.38
N LEU A 78 0.45 6.20 -0.07
CA LEU A 78 0.88 7.33 0.74
C LEU A 78 2.39 7.50 0.72
N VAL A 79 3.16 6.42 0.89
CA VAL A 79 4.63 6.47 0.85
C VAL A 79 5.12 6.92 -0.52
N ILE A 80 4.64 6.29 -1.60
CA ILE A 80 5.07 6.62 -2.96
C ILE A 80 4.73 8.07 -3.31
N GLU A 81 3.54 8.55 -2.98
CA GLU A 81 3.13 9.96 -3.17
C GLU A 81 3.99 10.92 -2.34
N THR A 82 4.34 10.57 -1.10
CA THR A 82 5.15 11.43 -0.22
C THR A 82 6.57 11.65 -0.75
N TYR A 83 7.10 10.67 -1.49
CA TYR A 83 8.45 10.73 -2.07
C TYR A 83 8.44 10.95 -3.60
N ASP A 84 7.32 11.41 -4.18
CA ASP A 84 7.16 11.68 -5.62
C ASP A 84 7.55 10.48 -6.54
N GLY A 85 7.20 9.26 -6.12
CA GLY A 85 7.50 8.02 -6.83
C GLY A 85 6.48 7.60 -7.89
N ASP A 86 6.70 6.43 -8.50
CA ASP A 86 5.81 5.91 -9.56
C ASP A 86 4.57 5.19 -9.02
N LEU A 87 3.39 5.74 -9.32
CA LEU A 87 2.10 5.19 -8.89
C LEU A 87 1.53 4.10 -9.81
N THR A 88 2.18 3.80 -10.93
CA THR A 88 1.66 2.88 -11.95
C THR A 88 1.27 1.51 -11.38
N ASP A 89 2.13 0.93 -10.53
CA ASP A 89 1.89 -0.40 -9.97
C ASP A 89 0.82 -0.39 -8.87
N ILE A 90 0.74 0.68 -8.08
CA ILE A 90 -0.30 0.80 -7.04
C ILE A 90 -1.69 1.09 -7.65
N ASP A 91 -1.76 1.89 -8.72
CA ASP A 91 -2.99 2.11 -9.48
C ASP A 91 -3.49 0.82 -10.13
N ARG A 92 -2.57 -0.02 -10.61
CA ARG A 92 -2.89 -1.35 -11.16
C ARG A 92 -3.43 -2.28 -10.08
N LEU A 93 -2.86 -2.26 -8.88
CA LEU A 93 -3.34 -3.01 -7.72
C LEU A 93 -4.74 -2.59 -7.30
N ASP A 94 -5.01 -1.28 -7.22
CA ASP A 94 -6.33 -0.76 -6.86
C ASP A 94 -7.39 -1.13 -7.90
N SER A 95 -7.04 -1.04 -9.19
CA SER A 95 -7.92 -1.46 -10.28
C SER A 95 -8.29 -2.94 -10.22
N GLN A 96 -7.33 -3.80 -9.83
CA GLN A 96 -7.59 -5.24 -9.64
C GLN A 96 -8.48 -5.50 -8.43
N ALA A 97 -8.30 -4.76 -7.34
CA ALA A 97 -9.11 -4.93 -6.13
C ALA A 97 -10.59 -4.58 -6.32
N VAL A 98 -10.90 -3.60 -7.19
CA VAL A 98 -12.30 -3.25 -7.55
C VAL A 98 -12.99 -4.41 -8.27
N LEU A 99 -12.26 -5.14 -9.12
CA LEU A 99 -12.79 -6.31 -9.83
C LEU A 99 -13.02 -7.51 -8.90
N ASP A 100 -12.25 -7.59 -7.81
CA ASP A 100 -12.25 -8.69 -6.85
C ASP A 100 -13.25 -8.50 -5.69
N ALA A 101 -13.82 -7.30 -5.54
CA ALA A 101 -14.86 -7.02 -4.58
C ALA A 101 -16.10 -7.87 -4.91
N PRO A 102 -16.72 -8.57 -3.94
CA PRO A 102 -17.92 -9.35 -4.19
C PRO A 102 -18.99 -8.42 -4.72
N THR A 103 -19.28 -8.51 -6.01
CA THR A 103 -20.35 -7.76 -6.65
C THR A 103 -21.63 -8.21 -5.97
N VAL A 104 -22.13 -7.40 -5.02
CA VAL A 104 -23.44 -7.63 -4.41
C VAL A 104 -24.46 -7.49 -5.53
N ARG A 105 -24.84 -8.61 -6.14
CA ARG A 105 -25.96 -8.67 -7.07
C ARG A 105 -27.22 -8.39 -6.24
N ILE A 106 -27.57 -7.12 -6.12
CA ILE A 106 -28.86 -6.71 -5.58
C ILE A 106 -29.90 -7.23 -6.56
N LYS A 107 -30.50 -8.38 -6.22
CA LYS A 107 -31.62 -8.96 -6.96
C LYS A 107 -32.80 -8.03 -6.71
N ALA A 108 -33.06 -7.13 -7.66
CA ALA A 108 -34.21 -6.24 -7.60
C ALA A 108 -35.48 -7.08 -7.31
N PRO A 109 -36.35 -6.66 -6.36
CA PRO A 109 -37.60 -7.35 -6.15
C PRO A 109 -38.42 -7.23 -7.44
N ARG A 110 -38.78 -8.38 -8.01
CA ARG A 110 -39.76 -8.45 -9.09
C ARG A 110 -41.07 -7.97 -8.50
N PHE A 111 -41.44 -6.71 -8.77
CA PHE A 111 -42.81 -6.27 -8.62
C PHE A 111 -43.63 -7.05 -9.65
N LEU A 112 -44.22 -8.15 -9.19
CA LEU A 112 -45.23 -8.88 -9.96
C LEU A 112 -46.42 -7.94 -10.11
N GLY A 113 -46.75 -7.60 -11.35
CA GLY A 113 -47.84 -6.70 -11.68
C GLY A 113 -49.16 -7.17 -11.08
N LEU A 114 -49.84 -6.25 -10.40
CA LEU A 114 -51.28 -6.27 -10.21
C LEU A 114 -51.86 -5.38 -11.32
N ALA A 115 -52.34 -6.01 -12.39
CA ALA A 115 -53.26 -5.45 -13.36
C ALA A 115 -54.28 -6.53 -13.72
#